data_AF-A0A059AL48-F1
#
_entry.id   AF-A0A059AL48-F1
#
_cell.length_a   1.000
_cell.length_b   1.000
_cell.length_c   1.000
_cell.angle_alpha   90.00
_cell.angle_beta   90.00
_cell.angle_gamma   90.00
#
_symmetry.space_group_name_H-M   'P 1'
#
loop_
_entity.id
_entity.type
_entity.pdbx_description
1 polymer ?
#
loop_
_entity_poly.entity_id
_entity_poly.type
_entity_poly.pdbx_seq_one_letter_code
_entity_poly.pdbx_strand_id
1 'polypeptide(L)'
;MNAKEAIDTLVTSYQSSPICHQNFGGNLERNGSQASFVTHSLVITKQSFVNMYPNLGYHWLRLAIYRFDANVRWGHFLLFMAIGGFPYFVEDIKEILNGHYGVAAFVVGSTFSSIPYLLIISLVPGAITCSLVGLRKSFEHFAYFTSLLFACMLLVKSLMMIITSIVPNFLMGIIIGAGIQGRMMLNGGFFRLLNDIPKLFWRYPMHYISFQKYVNQGFFKNEFKGLMFPDQTGGSPAIGVEEILRSYWQVEMDYSKWVDLAILLGMLVVHRLMVLGLIKVVEKMKPLVKNLRAKSLKRSKLVVKNLSTPK
;
A
#
# COMPACT_ATOMS: atom_id res chain seq x y z
N MET A 1 -38.86 -12.83 -42.88
CA MET A 1 -39.21 -11.76 -41.92
C MET A 1 -38.78 -10.44 -42.53
N ASN A 2 -39.74 -9.72 -43.12
CA ASN A 2 -39.47 -8.41 -43.74
C ASN A 2 -39.39 -7.34 -42.66
N ALA A 3 -38.60 -6.28 -42.87
CA ALA A 3 -38.40 -5.22 -41.88
C ALA A 3 -39.71 -4.59 -41.37
N LYS A 4 -40.77 -4.56 -42.19
CA LYS A 4 -42.11 -4.12 -41.77
C LYS A 4 -42.75 -5.03 -40.71
N GLU A 5 -42.55 -6.33 -40.82
CA GLU A 5 -43.13 -7.34 -39.94
C GLU A 5 -42.46 -7.33 -38.56
N ALA A 6 -41.14 -7.05 -38.53
CA ALA A 6 -40.38 -6.87 -37.29
C ALA A 6 -40.79 -5.58 -36.55
N ILE A 7 -41.05 -4.50 -37.28
CA ILE A 7 -41.53 -3.23 -36.70
C ILE A 7 -42.94 -3.42 -36.12
N ASP A 8 -43.83 -4.09 -36.86
CA ASP A 8 -45.20 -4.33 -36.40
C ASP A 8 -45.22 -5.17 -35.12
N THR A 9 -44.41 -6.24 -35.09
CA THR A 9 -44.25 -7.08 -33.88
C THR A 9 -43.70 -6.30 -32.69
N LEU A 10 -42.73 -5.39 -32.92
CA LEU A 10 -42.19 -4.53 -31.86
C LEU A 10 -43.24 -3.55 -31.34
N VAL A 11 -44.03 -2.94 -32.23
CA VAL A 11 -45.11 -2.01 -31.87
C VAL A 11 -46.22 -2.74 -31.09
N THR A 12 -46.62 -3.94 -31.51
CA THR A 12 -47.60 -4.75 -30.78
C THR A 12 -47.07 -5.20 -29.42
N SER A 13 -45.77 -5.54 -29.31
CA SER A 13 -45.14 -5.88 -28.02
C SER A 13 -45.05 -4.66 -27.09
N TYR A 14 -44.89 -3.46 -27.66
CA TYR A 14 -44.82 -2.22 -26.89
C TYR A 14 -46.20 -1.80 -26.38
N GLN A 15 -47.25 -1.98 -27.18
CA GLN A 15 -48.63 -1.68 -26.79
C GLN A 15 -49.22 -2.68 -25.78
N SER A 16 -48.77 -3.95 -25.82
CA SER A 16 -49.22 -5.01 -24.89
C SER A 16 -48.50 -5.01 -23.54
N SER A 17 -47.44 -4.21 -23.38
CA SER A 17 -46.72 -4.08 -22.12
C SER A 17 -47.57 -3.33 -21.08
N PRO A 18 -47.65 -3.80 -19.81
CA PRO A 18 -48.46 -3.19 -18.74
C PRO A 18 -48.06 -1.74 -18.40
N ILE A 19 -46.99 -1.22 -18.99
CA ILE A 19 -46.58 0.19 -18.96
C ILE A 19 -47.63 1.10 -19.61
N CYS A 20 -48.37 0.61 -20.63
CA CYS A 20 -49.37 1.42 -21.34
C CYS A 20 -50.70 1.56 -20.56
N HIS A 21 -51.10 0.51 -19.82
CA HIS A 21 -52.38 0.53 -19.09
C HIS A 21 -52.40 1.50 -17.90
N GLN A 22 -51.25 1.95 -17.41
CA GLN A 22 -51.19 2.93 -16.32
C GLN A 22 -51.24 4.38 -16.80
N ASN A 23 -51.06 4.64 -18.10
CA ASN A 23 -51.08 5.98 -18.71
C ASN A 23 -52.36 6.30 -19.50
N PHE A 24 -53.33 5.39 -19.57
CA PHE A 24 -54.59 5.56 -20.32
C PHE A 24 -55.83 5.34 -19.43
N GLY A 25 -55.85 5.97 -18.26
CA GLY A 25 -56.97 5.86 -17.30
C GLY A 25 -57.25 7.14 -16.52
N GLY A 26 -56.89 8.30 -17.06
CA GLY A 26 -57.17 9.61 -16.44
C GLY A 26 -57.74 10.54 -17.50
N ASN A 27 -59.03 10.85 -17.35
CA ASN A 27 -59.80 11.68 -18.26
C ASN A 27 -59.10 13.02 -18.52
N LEU A 28 -59.09 13.43 -19.79
CA LEU A 28 -58.38 14.58 -20.32
C LEU A 28 -59.13 15.87 -19.95
N GLU A 29 -59.02 16.30 -18.70
CA GLU A 29 -59.37 17.67 -18.32
C GLU A 29 -58.18 18.59 -18.61
N ARG A 30 -58.38 19.35 -19.68
CA ARG A 30 -57.58 20.47 -20.15
C ARG A 30 -57.52 21.55 -19.06
N ASN A 31 -56.49 21.50 -18.22
CA ASN A 31 -56.00 22.66 -17.46
C ASN A 31 -54.47 22.58 -17.33
N GLY A 32 -53.79 23.54 -17.95
CA GLY A 32 -52.35 23.69 -17.80
C GLY A 32 -52.00 24.15 -16.39
N SER A 33 -51.05 23.48 -15.75
CA SER A 33 -50.04 24.07 -14.87
C SER A 33 -49.13 22.99 -14.30
N GLN A 34 -47.87 22.99 -14.72
CA GLN A 34 -46.73 22.68 -13.86
C GLN A 34 -46.79 21.38 -13.02
N ALA A 35 -46.87 20.20 -13.67
CA ALA A 35 -46.34 18.98 -13.07
C ALA A 35 -44.81 19.12 -13.00
N SER A 36 -44.36 19.76 -11.92
CA SER A 36 -43.04 20.32 -11.69
C SER A 36 -41.90 19.33 -11.96
N PHE A 37 -40.77 19.83 -12.48
CA PHE A 37 -39.46 19.16 -12.45
C PHE A 37 -39.17 18.50 -11.09
N VAL A 38 -39.71 19.04 -10.01
CA VAL A 38 -39.69 18.47 -8.66
C VAL A 38 -40.40 17.12 -8.60
N THR A 39 -41.60 16.96 -9.14
CA THR A 39 -42.33 15.67 -9.11
C THR A 39 -41.60 14.61 -9.91
N HIS A 40 -41.05 14.97 -11.08
CA HIS A 40 -40.31 14.04 -11.93
C HIS A 40 -38.95 13.65 -11.30
N SER A 41 -38.20 14.63 -10.76
CA SER A 41 -36.96 14.36 -10.02
C SER A 41 -37.21 13.55 -8.75
N LEU A 42 -38.33 13.76 -8.05
CA LEU A 42 -38.69 13.03 -6.84
C LEU A 42 -39.13 11.60 -7.15
N VAL A 43 -39.83 11.36 -8.26
CA VAL A 43 -40.15 10.00 -8.75
C VAL A 43 -38.88 9.26 -9.17
N ILE A 44 -37.97 9.89 -9.93
CA ILE A 44 -36.68 9.28 -10.32
C ILE A 44 -35.80 9.02 -9.08
N THR A 45 -35.80 9.93 -8.11
CA THR A 45 -35.08 9.76 -6.84
C THR A 45 -35.67 8.60 -6.05
N LYS A 46 -37.00 8.54 -5.91
CA LYS A 46 -37.71 7.45 -5.22
C LYS A 46 -37.47 6.10 -5.90
N GLN A 47 -37.50 6.06 -7.24
CA GLN A 47 -37.23 4.86 -8.02
C GLN A 47 -35.75 4.45 -7.98
N SER A 48 -34.82 5.40 -7.95
CA SER A 48 -33.39 5.13 -7.70
C SER A 48 -33.15 4.61 -6.28
N PHE A 49 -33.80 5.17 -5.26
CA PHE A 49 -33.71 4.70 -3.87
C PHE A 49 -34.26 3.28 -3.71
N VAL A 50 -35.42 2.99 -4.32
CA VAL A 50 -36.01 1.64 -4.30
C VAL A 50 -35.16 0.64 -5.11
N ASN A 51 -34.53 1.06 -6.20
CA ASN A 51 -33.61 0.21 -6.97
C ASN A 51 -32.22 0.05 -6.30
N MET A 52 -31.85 0.94 -5.38
CA MET A 52 -30.61 0.88 -4.60
C MET A 52 -30.74 0.01 -3.34
N TYR A 53 -31.95 -0.12 -2.80
CA TYR A 53 -32.27 -0.90 -1.59
C TYR A 53 -31.92 -2.40 -1.68
N PRO A 54 -32.15 -3.10 -2.82
CA PRO A 54 -31.72 -4.49 -3.00
C PRO A 54 -30.19 -4.64 -3.02
N ASN A 55 -29.46 -3.62 -3.49
CA ASN A 55 -28.00 -3.65 -3.68
C ASN A 55 -27.18 -3.21 -2.46
N LEU A 56 -27.79 -3.23 -1.27
CA LEU A 56 -27.19 -2.67 -0.05
C LEU A 56 -25.79 -3.26 0.20
N GLY A 57 -25.62 -4.57 0.07
CA GLY A 57 -24.35 -5.27 0.24
C GLY A 57 -23.23 -4.80 -0.71
N TYR A 58 -23.56 -4.50 -1.97
CA TYR A 58 -22.58 -4.01 -2.95
C TYR A 58 -22.10 -2.59 -2.62
N HIS A 59 -23.01 -1.71 -2.20
CA HIS A 59 -22.65 -0.36 -1.78
C HIS A 59 -21.84 -0.35 -0.47
N TRP A 60 -22.19 -1.21 0.49
CA TRP A 60 -21.41 -1.40 1.71
C TRP A 60 -20.02 -1.97 1.44
N LEU A 61 -19.90 -2.95 0.53
CA LEU A 61 -18.63 -3.49 0.07
C LEU A 61 -17.78 -2.40 -0.59
N ARG A 62 -18.37 -1.58 -1.47
CA ARG A 62 -17.68 -0.47 -2.13
C ARG A 62 -17.20 0.60 -1.15
N LEU A 63 -18.02 0.93 -0.15
CA LEU A 63 -17.63 1.84 0.93
C LEU A 63 -16.49 1.26 1.79
N ALA A 64 -16.53 -0.04 2.09
CA ALA A 64 -15.46 -0.73 2.80
C ALA A 64 -14.14 -0.74 2.00
N ILE A 65 -14.22 -1.00 0.69
CA ILE A 65 -13.07 -0.95 -0.23
C ILE A 65 -12.49 0.47 -0.32
N TYR A 66 -13.33 1.50 -0.46
CA TYR A 66 -12.87 2.89 -0.53
C TYR A 66 -12.19 3.34 0.77
N ARG A 67 -12.79 2.98 1.91
CA ARG A 67 -12.22 3.21 3.25
C ARG A 67 -10.87 2.52 3.43
N PHE A 68 -10.78 1.27 2.99
CA PHE A 68 -9.55 0.50 3.00
C PHE A 68 -8.46 1.13 2.11
N ASP A 69 -8.81 1.46 0.86
CA ASP A 69 -7.93 2.15 -0.10
C ASP A 69 -7.39 3.46 0.47
N ALA A 70 -8.26 4.26 1.11
CA ALA A 70 -7.85 5.48 1.78
C ALA A 70 -6.80 5.19 2.86
N ASN A 71 -7.05 4.25 3.78
CA ASN A 71 -6.09 3.89 4.83
C ASN A 71 -4.74 3.41 4.30
N VAL A 72 -4.77 2.52 3.31
CA VAL A 72 -3.55 1.99 2.68
C VAL A 72 -2.80 3.12 1.96
N ARG A 73 -3.51 4.02 1.27
CA ARG A 73 -2.91 5.20 0.63
C ARG A 73 -2.29 6.15 1.65
N TRP A 74 -2.96 6.42 2.77
CA TRP A 74 -2.42 7.23 3.87
C TRP A 74 -1.18 6.60 4.50
N GLY A 75 -1.23 5.29 4.78
CA GLY A 75 -0.09 4.55 5.30
C GLY A 75 1.11 4.59 4.34
N HIS A 76 0.88 4.36 3.06
CA HIS A 76 1.91 4.47 2.02
C HIS A 76 2.46 5.90 1.87
N PHE A 77 1.63 6.93 2.00
CA PHE A 77 2.07 8.32 1.95
C PHE A 77 3.03 8.64 3.11
N LEU A 78 2.66 8.27 4.34
CA LEU A 78 3.52 8.42 5.51
C LEU A 78 4.85 7.66 5.33
N LEU A 79 4.76 6.48 4.73
CA LEU A 79 5.91 5.65 4.44
C LEU A 79 6.85 6.27 3.39
N PHE A 80 6.29 6.97 2.41
CA PHE A 80 7.06 7.71 1.41
C PHE A 80 7.68 8.98 2.01
N MET A 81 6.97 9.68 2.88
CA MET A 81 7.50 10.84 3.63
C MET A 81 8.70 10.46 4.51
N ALA A 82 8.77 9.22 5.01
CA ALA A 82 9.93 8.73 5.76
C ALA A 82 11.24 8.76 4.94
N ILE A 83 11.19 8.78 3.60
CA ILE A 83 12.35 8.95 2.72
C ILE A 83 12.95 10.36 2.88
N GLY A 84 12.14 11.37 3.21
CA GLY A 84 12.62 12.74 3.44
C GLY A 84 13.64 12.83 4.58
N GLY A 85 13.63 11.88 5.52
CA GLY A 85 14.64 11.75 6.58
C GLY A 85 15.99 11.19 6.12
N PHE A 86 16.17 10.88 4.83
CA PHE A 86 17.41 10.27 4.31
C PHE A 86 18.70 11.06 4.58
N PRO A 87 18.74 12.41 4.44
CA PRO A 87 19.97 13.18 4.68
C PRO A 87 20.51 12.99 6.11
N TYR A 88 19.61 12.89 7.08
CA TYR A 88 19.96 12.64 8.48
C TYR A 88 20.72 11.30 8.64
N PHE A 89 20.28 10.23 7.98
CA PHE A 89 20.98 8.93 8.04
C PHE A 89 22.37 8.97 7.39
N VAL A 90 22.56 9.76 6.33
CA VAL A 90 23.87 9.93 5.67
C VAL A 90 24.85 10.60 6.63
N GLU A 91 24.38 11.62 7.36
CA GLU A 91 25.18 12.35 8.33
C GLU A 91 25.61 11.45 9.49
N ASP A 92 24.67 10.71 10.09
CA ASP A 92 24.95 9.73 11.14
C ASP A 92 26.01 8.68 10.72
N ILE A 93 25.87 8.09 9.52
CA ILE A 93 26.82 7.08 9.02
C ILE A 93 28.20 7.71 8.78
N LYS A 94 28.25 8.96 8.32
CA LYS A 94 29.51 9.69 8.13
C LYS A 94 30.22 9.93 9.47
N GLU A 95 29.49 10.24 10.52
CA GLU A 95 30.04 10.44 11.87
C GLU A 95 30.68 9.16 12.43
N ILE A 96 30.00 8.01 12.29
CA ILE A 96 30.55 6.68 12.66
C ILE A 96 31.84 6.40 11.88
N LEU A 97 31.79 6.64 10.58
CA LEU A 97 32.91 6.39 9.68
C LEU A 97 34.13 7.27 10.01
N ASN A 98 33.99 8.33 10.81
CA ASN A 98 35.09 9.14 11.33
C ASN A 98 35.70 8.60 12.63
N GLY A 99 35.19 7.48 13.17
CA GLY A 99 35.85 6.69 14.21
C GLY A 99 35.36 6.92 15.65
N HIS A 100 34.25 7.64 15.85
CA HIS A 100 33.80 8.01 17.21
C HIS A 100 32.93 6.94 17.91
N TYR A 101 32.33 6.00 17.18
CA TYR A 101 31.38 5.04 17.73
C TYR A 101 31.52 3.63 17.15
N GLY A 102 31.24 2.62 17.97
CA GLY A 102 31.17 1.22 17.52
C GLY A 102 29.96 0.96 16.63
N VAL A 103 30.17 0.36 15.46
CA VAL A 103 29.14 0.09 14.44
C VAL A 103 27.93 -0.67 14.99
N ALA A 104 28.17 -1.68 15.83
CA ALA A 104 27.08 -2.48 16.41
C ALA A 104 26.26 -1.69 17.44
N ALA A 105 26.93 -0.90 18.29
CA ALA A 105 26.29 -0.04 19.27
C ALA A 105 25.45 1.05 18.59
N PHE A 106 25.89 1.57 17.44
CA PHE A 106 25.11 2.53 16.67
C PHE A 106 23.79 1.95 16.13
N VAL A 107 23.82 0.79 15.46
CA VAL A 107 22.58 0.24 14.87
C VAL A 107 21.58 -0.14 15.97
N VAL A 108 22.05 -0.68 17.08
CA VAL A 108 21.20 -1.04 18.22
C VAL A 108 20.69 0.22 18.93
N GLY A 109 21.57 1.15 19.28
CA GLY A 109 21.23 2.39 19.97
C GLY A 109 20.32 3.31 19.15
N SER A 110 20.56 3.46 17.86
CA SER A 110 19.69 4.22 16.94
C SER A 110 18.32 3.57 16.77
N THR A 111 18.22 2.24 16.90
CA THR A 111 16.92 1.55 16.89
C THR A 111 16.15 1.91 18.14
N PHE A 112 16.72 1.67 19.32
CA PHE A 112 16.07 1.95 20.61
C PHE A 112 15.68 3.42 20.78
N SER A 113 16.57 4.34 20.38
CA SER A 113 16.28 5.78 20.42
C SER A 113 15.11 6.17 19.52
N SER A 114 14.96 5.52 18.36
CA SER A 114 13.87 5.81 17.42
C SER A 114 12.52 5.20 17.81
N ILE A 115 12.46 4.18 18.68
CA ILE A 115 11.20 3.51 19.07
C ILE A 115 10.13 4.49 19.58
N PRO A 116 10.38 5.38 20.56
CA PRO A 116 9.35 6.27 21.08
C PRO A 116 8.82 7.24 20.02
N TYR A 117 9.72 7.79 19.20
CA TYR A 117 9.33 8.68 18.10
C TYR A 117 8.50 7.95 17.05
N LEU A 118 8.95 6.77 16.61
CA LEU A 118 8.25 5.94 15.62
C LEU A 118 6.89 5.48 16.13
N LEU A 119 6.78 5.21 17.43
CA LEU A 119 5.52 4.84 18.06
C LEU A 119 4.53 6.00 18.02
N ILE A 120 4.94 7.22 18.37
CA ILE A 120 4.07 8.41 18.30
C ILE A 120 3.59 8.67 16.87
N ILE A 121 4.50 8.69 15.89
CA ILE A 121 4.12 8.93 14.49
C ILE A 121 3.30 7.79 13.88
N SER A 122 3.27 6.60 14.49
CA SER A 122 2.37 5.50 14.08
C SER A 122 1.01 5.58 14.78
N LEU A 123 1.00 6.01 16.05
CA LEU A 123 -0.19 6.06 16.89
C LEU A 123 -1.12 7.23 16.52
N VAL A 124 -0.55 8.40 16.18
CA VAL A 124 -1.33 9.57 15.75
C VAL A 124 -2.13 9.29 14.47
N PRO A 125 -1.53 8.89 13.34
CA PRO A 125 -2.30 8.53 12.14
C PRO A 125 -3.12 7.26 12.33
N GLY A 126 -2.68 6.31 13.17
CA GLY A 126 -3.48 5.17 13.58
C GLY A 126 -4.81 5.58 14.24
N ALA A 127 -4.76 6.52 15.17
CA ALA A 127 -5.95 7.04 15.86
C ALA A 127 -6.85 7.85 14.93
N ILE A 128 -6.26 8.68 14.05
CA ILE A 128 -7.00 9.48 13.07
C ILE A 128 -7.78 8.58 12.10
N THR A 129 -7.12 7.56 11.55
CA THR A 129 -7.74 6.62 10.61
C THR A 129 -8.81 5.76 11.27
N CYS A 130 -8.58 5.27 12.49
CA CYS A 130 -9.62 4.56 13.24
C CYS A 130 -10.84 5.44 13.54
N SER A 131 -10.64 6.73 13.79
CA SER A 131 -11.73 7.68 14.03
C SER A 131 -12.50 8.04 12.74
N LEU A 132 -11.80 8.25 11.62
CA LEU A 132 -12.40 8.64 10.33
C LEU A 132 -13.12 7.50 9.63
N VAL A 133 -12.63 6.28 9.75
CA VAL A 133 -13.09 5.16 8.94
C VAL A 133 -14.25 4.43 9.62
N GLY A 134 -14.51 4.71 10.90
CA GLY A 134 -15.54 4.04 11.68
C GLY A 134 -15.28 2.53 11.75
N LEU A 135 -14.00 2.14 11.80
CA LEU A 135 -13.60 0.74 11.93
C LEU A 135 -14.13 0.19 13.24
N ARG A 136 -14.46 -1.11 13.25
CA ARG A 136 -15.03 -1.83 14.38
C ARG A 136 -14.31 -1.41 15.67
N LYS A 137 -15.03 -0.83 16.64
CA LYS A 137 -14.49 -0.22 17.89
C LYS A 137 -13.92 -1.25 18.88
N SER A 138 -13.12 -2.19 18.42
CA SER A 138 -12.42 -3.15 19.26
C SER A 138 -10.97 -2.71 19.42
N PHE A 139 -10.54 -2.60 20.69
CA PHE A 139 -9.17 -2.21 21.05
C PHE A 139 -8.12 -3.12 20.41
N GLU A 140 -8.41 -4.42 20.25
CA GLU A 140 -7.48 -5.38 19.63
C GLU A 140 -7.16 -5.06 18.16
N HIS A 141 -8.15 -4.57 17.41
CA HIS A 141 -7.98 -4.23 16.00
C HIS A 141 -7.15 -2.97 15.84
N PHE A 142 -7.37 -2.00 16.73
CA PHE A 142 -6.56 -0.78 16.81
C PHE A 142 -5.11 -1.07 17.22
N ALA A 143 -4.90 -1.88 18.24
CA ALA A 143 -3.57 -2.25 18.71
C ALA A 143 -2.78 -3.01 17.65
N TYR A 144 -3.43 -3.95 16.95
CA TYR A 144 -2.81 -4.66 15.83
C TYR A 144 -2.43 -3.70 14.69
N PHE A 145 -3.35 -2.82 14.28
CA PHE A 145 -3.09 -1.85 13.21
C PHE A 145 -1.94 -0.89 13.56
N THR A 146 -1.92 -0.37 14.79
CA THR A 146 -0.83 0.49 15.26
C THR A 146 0.51 -0.26 15.28
N SER A 147 0.52 -1.52 15.74
CA SER A 147 1.71 -2.38 15.72
C SER A 147 2.20 -2.66 14.30
N LEU A 148 1.28 -2.81 13.36
CA LEU A 148 1.57 -3.02 11.94
C LEU A 148 2.22 -1.78 11.30
N LEU A 149 1.66 -0.59 11.55
CA LEU A 149 2.23 0.69 11.12
C LEU A 149 3.62 0.90 11.73
N PHE A 150 3.77 0.62 13.02
CA PHE A 150 5.05 0.72 13.72
C PHE A 150 6.12 -0.20 13.12
N ALA A 151 5.79 -1.47 12.89
CA ALA A 151 6.69 -2.44 12.25
C ALA A 151 7.09 -2.00 10.83
N CYS A 152 6.14 -1.50 10.04
CA CYS A 152 6.39 -0.99 8.69
C CYS A 152 7.35 0.21 8.70
N MET A 153 7.18 1.15 9.63
CA MET A 153 8.08 2.30 9.78
C MET A 153 9.50 1.89 10.19
N LEU A 154 9.63 0.91 11.09
CA LEU A 154 10.94 0.36 11.47
C LEU A 154 11.65 -0.34 10.30
N LEU A 155 10.89 -1.06 9.47
CA LEU A 155 11.40 -1.72 8.27
C LEU A 155 11.89 -0.70 7.24
N VAL A 156 11.13 0.37 7.00
CA VAL A 156 11.54 1.42 6.07
C VAL A 156 12.75 2.20 6.58
N LYS A 157 12.82 2.50 7.87
CA LYS A 157 14.04 3.06 8.48
C LYS A 157 15.24 2.16 8.20
N SER A 158 15.08 0.85 8.32
CA SER A 158 16.13 -0.15 8.03
C SER A 158 16.54 -0.15 6.55
N LEU A 159 15.56 -0.14 5.65
CA LEU A 159 15.80 -0.10 4.21
C LEU A 159 16.56 1.16 3.79
N MET A 160 16.21 2.32 4.35
CA MET A 160 16.91 3.57 4.07
C MET A 160 18.36 3.53 4.53
N MET A 161 18.66 2.98 5.71
CA MET A 161 20.04 2.79 6.18
C MET A 161 20.88 1.86 5.28
N ILE A 162 20.26 0.84 4.70
CA ILE A 162 20.92 -0.04 3.70
C ILE A 162 21.34 0.80 2.49
N ILE A 163 20.42 1.60 1.94
CA ILE A 163 20.68 2.43 0.75
C ILE A 163 21.77 3.47 1.06
N THR A 164 21.70 4.11 2.23
CA THR A 164 22.71 5.07 2.69
C THR A 164 24.11 4.47 2.76
N SER A 165 24.22 3.20 3.15
CA SER A 165 25.52 2.53 3.27
C SER A 165 26.15 2.21 1.90
N ILE A 166 25.33 2.09 0.85
CA ILE A 166 25.78 1.75 -0.51
C ILE A 166 26.07 3.01 -1.33
N VAL A 167 25.24 4.05 -1.16
CA VAL A 167 25.25 5.22 -2.03
C VAL A 167 26.06 6.36 -1.40
N PRO A 168 27.09 6.90 -2.08
CA PRO A 168 27.94 7.94 -1.52
C PRO A 168 27.29 9.34 -1.48
N ASN A 169 26.20 9.56 -2.22
CA ASN A 169 25.55 10.86 -2.40
C ASN A 169 24.09 10.84 -1.91
N PHE A 170 23.67 11.86 -1.14
CA PHE A 170 22.32 11.89 -0.57
C PHE A 170 21.21 11.91 -1.63
N LEU A 171 21.38 12.71 -2.69
CA LEU A 171 20.37 12.84 -3.76
C LEU A 171 20.11 11.52 -4.48
N MET A 172 21.20 10.80 -4.82
CA MET A 172 21.11 9.50 -5.46
C MET A 172 20.48 8.45 -4.54
N GLY A 173 20.73 8.56 -3.22
CA GLY A 173 20.10 7.72 -2.22
C GLY A 173 18.59 7.96 -2.11
N ILE A 174 18.13 9.21 -2.16
CA ILE A 174 16.69 9.55 -2.20
C ILE A 174 16.03 8.99 -3.48
N ILE A 175 16.66 9.13 -4.64
CA ILE A 175 16.13 8.63 -5.92
C ILE A 175 16.02 7.09 -5.89
N ILE A 176 17.08 6.40 -5.44
CA ILE A 176 17.09 4.94 -5.34
C ILE A 176 16.10 4.45 -4.28
N GLY A 177 16.02 5.14 -3.14
CA GLY A 177 15.08 4.83 -2.07
C GLY A 177 13.64 4.97 -2.51
N ALA A 178 13.28 6.08 -3.16
CA ALA A 178 11.96 6.27 -3.75
C ALA A 178 11.63 5.20 -4.81
N GLY A 179 12.60 4.84 -5.65
CA GLY A 179 12.43 3.79 -6.66
C GLY A 179 12.21 2.39 -6.06
N ILE A 180 12.98 2.01 -5.04
CA ILE A 180 12.82 0.73 -4.35
C ILE A 180 11.50 0.71 -3.58
N GLN A 181 11.20 1.78 -2.85
CA GLN A 181 9.97 1.92 -2.07
C GLN A 181 8.73 1.88 -2.97
N GLY A 182 8.74 2.62 -4.08
CA GLY A 182 7.67 2.61 -5.07
C GLY A 182 7.49 1.23 -5.72
N ARG A 183 8.59 0.52 -6.01
CA ARG A 183 8.49 -0.88 -6.50
C ARG A 183 7.89 -1.83 -5.47
N MET A 184 8.24 -1.69 -4.20
CA MET A 184 7.65 -2.50 -3.13
C MET A 184 6.15 -2.23 -2.96
N MET A 185 5.71 -0.98 -3.13
CA MET A 185 4.28 -0.60 -3.14
C MET A 185 3.51 -1.25 -4.28
N LEU A 186 4.09 -1.29 -5.48
CA LEU A 186 3.45 -1.95 -6.62
C LEU A 186 3.27 -3.46 -6.40
N ASN A 187 4.22 -4.11 -5.72
CA ASN A 187 4.17 -5.54 -5.43
C ASN A 187 3.37 -5.89 -4.16
N GLY A 188 2.85 -4.90 -3.45
CA GLY A 188 2.08 -5.09 -2.21
C GLY A 188 0.66 -5.64 -2.42
N GLY A 189 0.26 -5.93 -3.66
CA GLY A 189 -1.04 -6.53 -3.99
C GLY A 189 -2.21 -5.54 -4.14
N PHE A 190 -1.98 -4.23 -3.96
CA PHE A 190 -3.04 -3.21 -4.01
C PHE A 190 -3.20 -2.49 -5.35
N PHE A 191 -2.10 -2.18 -6.04
CA PHE A 191 -2.15 -1.38 -7.27
C PHE A 191 -2.23 -2.21 -8.56
N ARG A 192 -1.95 -3.52 -8.50
CA ARG A 192 -2.03 -4.43 -9.66
C ARG A 192 -2.20 -5.87 -9.18
N LEU A 193 -3.09 -6.62 -9.83
CA LEU A 193 -3.32 -8.04 -9.56
C LEU A 193 -2.03 -8.83 -9.85
N LEU A 194 -1.59 -9.64 -8.88
CA LEU A 194 -0.28 -10.31 -8.81
C LEU A 194 0.06 -11.20 -10.04
N ASN A 195 -0.94 -11.53 -10.86
CA ASN A 195 -0.80 -12.49 -11.95
C ASN A 195 -0.28 -11.91 -13.28
N ASP A 196 -0.24 -10.57 -13.45
CA ASP A 196 0.10 -9.94 -14.73
C ASP A 196 1.54 -9.38 -14.81
N ILE A 197 2.43 -9.75 -13.89
CA ILE A 197 3.82 -9.27 -13.84
C ILE A 197 4.78 -10.33 -14.43
N PRO A 198 5.74 -9.95 -15.32
CA PRO A 198 6.65 -10.89 -15.99
C PRO A 198 7.45 -11.77 -15.01
N LYS A 199 7.48 -13.07 -15.30
CA LYS A 199 7.58 -14.15 -14.29
C LYS A 199 8.99 -14.43 -13.71
N LEU A 200 10.08 -14.12 -14.40
CA LEU A 200 11.38 -14.72 -14.04
C LEU A 200 12.25 -13.89 -13.08
N PHE A 201 12.24 -12.55 -13.17
CA PHE A 201 13.08 -11.68 -12.34
C PHE A 201 12.31 -10.90 -11.26
N TRP A 202 11.00 -10.70 -11.45
CA TRP A 202 10.19 -9.83 -10.59
C TRP A 202 9.24 -10.56 -9.64
N ARG A 203 8.86 -11.81 -9.94
CA ARG A 203 7.83 -12.53 -9.18
C ARG A 203 8.38 -13.29 -7.97
N TYR A 204 9.49 -14.00 -8.10
CA TYR A 204 9.96 -14.89 -7.03
C TYR A 204 10.83 -14.20 -5.96
N PRO A 205 11.91 -13.46 -6.27
CA PRO A 205 12.68 -12.78 -5.22
C PRO A 205 11.92 -11.60 -4.61
N MET A 206 11.24 -10.79 -5.43
CA MET A 206 10.62 -9.55 -4.98
C MET A 206 9.33 -9.75 -4.16
N HIS A 207 8.61 -10.84 -4.39
CA HIS A 207 7.37 -11.16 -3.68
C HIS A 207 7.60 -11.58 -2.24
N TYR A 208 8.63 -12.38 -1.98
CA TYR A 208 8.98 -12.77 -0.60
C TYR A 208 9.77 -11.69 0.15
N ILE A 209 10.50 -10.81 -0.56
CA ILE A 209 11.29 -9.72 0.05
C ILE A 209 10.43 -8.48 0.37
N SER A 210 9.34 -8.24 -0.36
CA SER A 210 8.51 -7.05 -0.13
C SER A 210 7.71 -7.17 1.16
N PHE A 211 8.18 -6.54 2.23
CA PHE A 211 7.44 -6.45 3.50
C PHE A 211 6.05 -5.84 3.33
N GLN A 212 5.85 -4.98 2.31
CA GLN A 212 4.56 -4.37 2.03
C GLN A 212 3.47 -5.39 1.65
N LYS A 213 3.83 -6.55 1.08
CA LYS A 213 2.88 -7.66 0.88
C LYS A 213 2.26 -8.08 2.21
N TYR A 214 3.10 -8.40 3.19
CA TYR A 214 2.68 -8.92 4.50
C TYR A 214 1.97 -7.85 5.33
N VAL A 215 2.36 -6.57 5.18
CA VAL A 215 1.62 -5.45 5.76
C VAL A 215 0.20 -5.42 5.22
N ASN A 216 0.03 -5.45 3.90
CA ASN A 216 -1.30 -5.42 3.30
C ASN A 216 -2.11 -6.67 3.68
N GLN A 217 -1.52 -7.87 3.62
CA GLN A 217 -2.19 -9.10 4.05
C GLN A 217 -2.63 -9.07 5.52
N GLY A 218 -1.78 -8.59 6.42
CA GLY A 218 -2.12 -8.41 7.84
C GLY A 218 -3.26 -7.41 8.04
N PHE A 219 -3.24 -6.30 7.29
CA PHE A 219 -4.32 -5.31 7.32
C PHE A 219 -5.64 -5.90 6.79
N PHE A 220 -5.60 -6.66 5.68
CA PHE A 220 -6.78 -7.37 5.15
C PHE A 220 -7.36 -8.35 6.17
N LYS A 221 -6.52 -9.18 6.78
CA LYS A 221 -6.96 -10.15 7.81
C LYS A 221 -7.46 -9.47 9.08
N ASN A 222 -6.98 -8.27 9.41
CA ASN A 222 -7.48 -7.53 10.55
C ASN A 222 -8.86 -6.94 10.30
N GLU A 223 -9.07 -6.32 9.13
CA GLU A 223 -10.30 -5.57 8.85
C GLU A 223 -11.46 -6.46 8.40
N PHE A 224 -11.17 -7.51 7.63
CA PHE A 224 -12.21 -8.26 6.93
C PHE A 224 -12.58 -9.60 7.58
N LYS A 225 -11.79 -10.08 8.56
CA LYS A 225 -12.08 -11.36 9.22
C LYS A 225 -13.32 -11.24 10.10
N GLY A 226 -14.33 -12.07 9.83
CA GLY A 226 -15.62 -12.04 10.53
C GLY A 226 -16.55 -10.90 10.12
N LEU A 227 -16.41 -10.37 8.90
CA LEU A 227 -17.48 -9.61 8.24
C LEU A 227 -18.27 -10.57 7.33
N MET A 228 -19.57 -10.63 7.55
CA MET A 228 -20.51 -11.36 6.68
C MET A 228 -21.36 -10.32 5.98
N PHE A 229 -21.33 -10.26 4.65
CA PHE A 229 -22.27 -9.42 3.90
C PHE A 229 -23.56 -10.21 3.67
N PRO A 230 -24.74 -9.63 3.96
CA PRO A 230 -26.00 -10.28 3.66
C PRO A 230 -26.14 -10.45 2.14
N ASP A 231 -26.48 -11.68 1.72
CA ASP A 231 -26.74 -12.03 0.32
C ASP A 231 -28.03 -11.33 -0.16
N GLN A 232 -28.06 -10.95 -1.44
CA GLN A 232 -29.18 -10.26 -2.07
C GLN A 232 -30.23 -11.23 -2.65
N THR A 233 -29.96 -12.53 -2.66
CA THR A 233 -30.88 -13.53 -3.22
C THR A 233 -31.12 -14.59 -2.17
N GLY A 234 -32.29 -14.58 -1.53
CA GLY A 234 -32.62 -15.38 -0.34
C GLY A 234 -32.63 -16.90 -0.55
N GLY A 235 -31.46 -17.51 -0.80
CA GLY A 235 -31.34 -18.94 -1.04
C GLY A 235 -29.94 -19.57 -0.86
N SER A 236 -28.87 -18.80 -0.68
CA SER A 236 -27.52 -19.34 -0.40
C SER A 236 -26.89 -18.70 0.85
N PRO A 237 -25.99 -19.42 1.56
CA PRO A 237 -25.34 -18.87 2.75
C PRO A 237 -24.50 -17.65 2.35
N ALA A 238 -24.62 -16.58 3.15
CA ALA A 238 -23.90 -15.32 2.98
C ALA A 238 -22.47 -15.52 2.44
N ILE A 239 -22.19 -15.01 1.23
CA ILE A 239 -20.86 -15.10 0.61
C ILE A 239 -19.86 -14.49 1.59
N GLY A 240 -18.99 -15.34 2.14
CA GLY A 240 -17.99 -14.92 3.10
C GLY A 240 -17.03 -13.94 2.44
N VAL A 241 -16.75 -12.81 3.09
CA VAL A 241 -15.74 -11.84 2.65
C VAL A 241 -14.38 -12.51 2.43
N GLU A 242 -14.14 -13.59 3.14
CA GLU A 242 -12.96 -14.46 3.06
C GLU A 242 -12.81 -15.10 1.68
N GLU A 243 -13.90 -15.45 1.00
CA GLU A 243 -13.89 -16.03 -0.34
C GLU A 243 -13.59 -14.99 -1.43
N ILE A 244 -14.06 -13.75 -1.24
CA ILE A 244 -13.69 -12.60 -2.09
C ILE A 244 -12.21 -12.24 -1.89
N LEU A 245 -11.72 -12.21 -0.64
CA LEU A 245 -10.30 -11.98 -0.34
C LEU A 245 -9.39 -13.06 -0.94
N ARG A 246 -9.82 -14.32 -0.92
CA ARG A 246 -9.06 -15.44 -1.47
C ARG A 246 -9.05 -15.45 -3.00
N SER A 247 -10.22 -15.25 -3.62
CA SER A 247 -10.38 -15.31 -5.09
C SER A 247 -9.87 -14.05 -5.80
N TYR A 248 -10.22 -12.87 -5.27
CA TYR A 248 -9.90 -11.60 -5.92
C TYR A 248 -8.57 -11.02 -5.45
N TRP A 249 -8.22 -11.20 -4.17
CA TRP A 249 -7.03 -10.58 -3.59
C TRP A 249 -5.86 -11.55 -3.33
N GLN A 250 -6.07 -12.85 -3.58
CA GLN A 250 -5.08 -13.93 -3.37
C GLN A 250 -4.39 -13.86 -2.00
N VAL A 251 -5.14 -13.49 -0.95
CA VAL A 251 -4.59 -13.48 0.41
C VAL A 251 -4.50 -14.92 0.91
N GLU A 252 -3.32 -15.32 1.38
CA GLU A 252 -3.11 -16.61 2.04
C GLU A 252 -3.81 -16.57 3.41
N MET A 253 -5.02 -17.12 3.47
CA MET A 253 -5.85 -17.18 4.69
C MET A 253 -5.55 -18.40 5.57
N ASP A 254 -4.60 -19.25 5.18
CA ASP A 254 -4.27 -20.52 5.87
C ASP A 254 -3.70 -20.31 7.29
N TYR A 255 -3.32 -19.08 7.65
CA TYR A 255 -2.70 -18.77 8.94
C TYR A 255 -3.17 -17.42 9.55
N SER A 256 -2.95 -17.27 10.87
CA SER A 256 -3.45 -16.15 11.69
C SER A 256 -2.78 -14.80 11.39
N LYS A 257 -3.51 -13.69 11.62
CA LYS A 257 -3.01 -12.31 11.44
C LYS A 257 -1.74 -12.00 12.24
N TRP A 258 -1.55 -12.66 13.37
CA TRP A 258 -0.35 -12.51 14.21
C TRP A 258 0.91 -13.10 13.59
N VAL A 259 0.76 -14.10 12.71
CA VAL A 259 1.89 -14.69 11.99
C VAL A 259 2.44 -13.70 10.97
N ASP A 260 1.59 -12.94 10.28
CA ASP A 260 2.05 -11.86 9.38
C ASP A 260 2.87 -10.81 10.15
N LEU A 261 2.42 -10.44 11.36
CA LEU A 261 3.17 -9.53 12.22
C LEU A 261 4.51 -10.13 12.67
N ALA A 262 4.53 -11.42 13.02
CA ALA A 262 5.76 -12.13 13.38
C ALA A 262 6.74 -12.22 12.19
N ILE A 263 6.25 -12.46 10.98
CA ILE A 263 7.06 -12.44 9.75
C ILE A 263 7.67 -11.06 9.55
N LEU A 264 6.89 -9.98 9.72
CA LEU A 264 7.39 -8.61 9.61
C LEU A 264 8.49 -8.29 10.64
N LEU A 265 8.31 -8.73 11.89
CA LEU A 265 9.33 -8.58 12.93
C LEU A 265 10.57 -9.43 12.62
N GLY A 266 10.41 -10.64 12.09
CA GLY A 266 11.52 -11.47 11.62
C GLY A 266 12.29 -10.80 10.47
N MET A 267 11.57 -10.23 9.49
CA MET A 267 12.17 -9.44 8.42
C MET A 267 12.92 -8.24 8.96
N LEU A 268 12.40 -7.56 9.99
CA LEU A 268 13.08 -6.42 10.62
C LEU A 268 14.45 -6.85 11.17
N VAL A 269 14.52 -7.97 11.89
CA VAL A 269 15.79 -8.50 12.41
C VAL A 269 16.76 -8.78 11.27
N VAL A 270 16.30 -9.43 10.20
CA VAL A 270 17.14 -9.73 9.02
C VAL A 270 17.67 -8.43 8.36
N HIS A 271 16.83 -7.42 8.17
CA HIS A 271 17.26 -6.13 7.61
C HIS A 271 18.28 -5.43 8.53
N ARG A 272 18.12 -5.53 9.85
CA ARG A 272 19.08 -4.96 10.81
C ARG A 272 20.43 -5.68 10.78
N LEU A 273 20.43 -7.00 10.67
CA LEU A 273 21.65 -7.78 10.48
C LEU A 273 22.34 -7.44 9.15
N MET A 274 21.55 -7.21 8.09
CA MET A 274 22.08 -6.77 6.80
C MET A 274 22.75 -5.39 6.89
N VAL A 275 22.13 -4.42 7.56
CA VAL A 275 22.72 -3.09 7.83
C VAL A 275 24.05 -3.24 8.58
N LEU A 276 24.06 -4.03 9.66
CA LEU A 276 25.27 -4.31 10.44
C LEU A 276 26.39 -4.91 9.58
N GLY A 277 26.06 -5.89 8.74
CA GLY A 277 26.99 -6.51 7.81
C GLY A 277 27.56 -5.51 6.79
N LEU A 278 26.69 -4.71 6.17
CA LEU A 278 27.10 -3.69 5.19
C LEU A 278 28.02 -2.64 5.80
N ILE A 279 27.68 -2.08 6.97
CA ILE A 279 28.52 -1.06 7.61
C ILE A 279 29.90 -1.64 7.97
N LYS A 280 29.96 -2.87 8.49
CA LYS A 280 31.25 -3.56 8.74
C LYS A 280 32.08 -3.77 7.48
N VAL A 281 31.44 -4.12 6.36
CA VAL A 281 32.12 -4.24 5.06
C VAL A 281 32.67 -2.88 4.63
N VAL A 282 31.88 -1.81 4.71
CA VAL A 282 32.32 -0.45 4.34
C VAL A 282 33.47 0.02 5.22
N GLU A 283 33.42 -0.22 6.52
CA GLU A 283 34.48 0.09 7.48
C GLU A 283 35.80 -0.60 7.11
N LYS A 284 35.75 -1.90 6.77
CA LYS A 284 36.93 -2.67 6.34
C LYS A 284 37.47 -2.21 4.98
N MET A 285 36.61 -1.76 4.08
CA MET A 285 36.99 -1.29 2.75
C MET A 285 37.62 0.12 2.77
N LYS A 286 37.26 0.97 3.73
CA LYS A 286 37.79 2.34 3.87
C LYS A 286 39.33 2.43 3.88
N PRO A 287 40.08 1.71 4.73
CA PRO A 287 41.54 1.76 4.72
C PRO A 287 42.11 1.18 3.42
N LEU A 288 41.46 0.18 2.85
CA LEU A 288 41.88 -0.47 1.60
C LEU A 288 41.82 0.51 0.42
N VAL A 289 40.70 1.24 0.30
CA VAL A 289 40.52 2.28 -0.74
C VAL A 289 41.49 3.45 -0.51
N LYS A 290 41.71 3.88 0.74
CA LYS A 290 42.69 4.91 1.06
C LYS A 290 44.11 4.51 0.64
N ASN A 291 44.50 3.25 0.92
CA ASN A 291 45.80 2.71 0.54
C ASN A 291 45.96 2.58 -0.97
N LEU A 292 44.93 2.12 -1.68
CA LEU A 292 44.93 2.05 -3.15
C LEU A 292 45.05 3.43 -3.79
N ARG A 293 44.28 4.42 -3.31
CA ARG A 293 44.34 5.81 -3.80
C ARG A 293 45.71 6.43 -3.50
N ALA A 294 46.27 6.21 -2.31
CA ALA A 294 47.62 6.66 -1.96
C ALA A 294 48.71 6.01 -2.82
N LYS A 295 48.60 4.71 -3.10
CA LYS A 295 49.53 3.97 -3.98
C LYS A 295 49.46 4.48 -5.42
N SER A 296 48.25 4.71 -5.94
CA SER A 296 48.03 5.31 -7.26
C SER A 296 48.62 6.72 -7.35
N LEU A 297 48.42 7.56 -6.33
CA LEU A 297 48.95 8.92 -6.28
C LEU A 297 50.49 8.95 -6.16
N LYS A 298 51.09 8.02 -5.40
CA LYS A 298 52.55 7.85 -5.37
C LYS A 298 53.09 7.44 -6.73
N ARG A 299 52.42 6.51 -7.42
CA ARG A 299 52.83 6.03 -8.75
C ARG A 299 52.77 7.13 -9.80
N SER A 300 51.72 7.95 -9.81
CA SER A 300 51.62 9.09 -10.74
C SER A 300 52.70 10.15 -10.49
N LYS A 301 52.98 10.50 -9.22
CA LYS A 301 54.08 11.42 -8.88
C LYS A 301 55.46 10.90 -9.31
N LEU A 302 55.70 9.58 -9.21
CA LEU A 302 56.94 8.94 -9.63
C LEU A 302 57.13 8.99 -11.15
N VAL A 303 56.07 8.74 -11.92
CA VAL A 303 56.09 8.84 -13.40
C VAL A 303 56.38 10.28 -13.83
N VAL A 304 55.72 11.27 -13.21
CA VAL A 304 55.96 12.70 -13.52
C VAL A 304 57.40 13.10 -13.21
N LYS A 305 57.96 12.67 -12.07
CA LYS A 305 59.34 12.98 -11.67
C LYS A 305 60.39 12.39 -12.63
N ASN A 306 60.13 11.18 -13.13
CA ASN A 306 61.02 10.52 -14.11
C ASN A 306 60.95 11.17 -15.50
N LEU A 307 59.85 11.84 -15.87
CA LEU A 307 59.76 12.62 -17.11
C LEU A 307 60.44 13.99 -17.02
N SER A 308 60.56 14.57 -15.82
CA SER A 308 61.10 15.93 -15.62
C SER A 308 62.60 15.98 -15.33
N THR A 309 63.29 14.84 -15.30
CA THR A 309 64.75 14.77 -15.13
C THR A 309 65.41 14.53 -16.49
N PRO A 310 66.03 15.54 -17.12
CA PRO A 310 66.77 15.33 -18.35
C PRO A 310 68.00 14.44 -18.07
N LYS A 311 68.27 13.50 -18.99
CA LYS A 311 69.49 12.69 -19.02
C LYS A 311 70.71 13.58 -19.23
#